data_AF-A0A2P4YCS8-F1
#
_entry.id   AF-A0A2P4YCS8-F1
#
_cell.length_a   1.000
_cell.length_b   1.000
_cell.length_c   1.000
_cell.angle_alpha   90.00
_cell.angle_beta   90.00
_cell.angle_gamma   90.00
#
_symmetry.space_group_name_H-M   'P 1'
#
loop_
_entity.id
_entity.type
_entity.pdbx_description
1 polymer ?
#
loop_
_entity_poly.entity_id
_entity_poly.type
_entity_poly.pdbx_seq_one_letter_code
_entity_poly.pdbx_strand_id
1 'polypeptide(L)'
;MPITNLKAFNAMSDALMKEAEITLTSTASLEVHALGMSFSDLSFERDLPIEGFTGFSDPEPVIEKIELTTCTSSEYLININVTLNNTARMGLDCIGALNMSLYYGQDYLGYAVSQKPELGIPRGVSDQAYLITVDANDVSISSMVLSALTGSTQFYIVGNNPYVTTHGQFVEALSNVNMSVPSSSGSLTNLDIGSSCNLLSLLS
;
A
#
# COMPACT_ATOMS: atom_id res chain seq x y z
N MET A 1 -2.56 -6.71 23.69
CA MET A 1 -3.99 -6.97 23.94
C MET A 1 -4.45 -7.97 22.89
N PRO A 2 -4.99 -9.15 23.25
CA PRO A 2 -5.42 -10.14 22.26
C PRO A 2 -6.68 -9.64 21.53
N ILE A 3 -6.76 -9.88 20.22
CA ILE A 3 -7.98 -9.61 19.43
C ILE A 3 -9.05 -10.62 19.86
N THR A 4 -10.12 -10.14 20.48
CA THR A 4 -11.21 -10.99 21.01
C THR A 4 -12.30 -11.28 19.98
N ASN A 5 -12.42 -10.45 18.94
CA ASN A 5 -13.35 -10.63 17.83
C ASN A 5 -12.64 -10.39 16.50
N LEU A 6 -12.10 -11.46 15.91
CA LEU A 6 -11.34 -11.39 14.66
C LEU A 6 -12.17 -10.87 13.49
N LYS A 7 -13.45 -11.28 13.40
CA LYS A 7 -14.34 -10.84 12.32
C LYS A 7 -14.58 -9.32 12.35
N ALA A 8 -14.84 -8.77 13.54
CA ALA A 8 -15.02 -7.32 13.70
C ALA A 8 -13.71 -6.56 13.40
N PHE A 9 -12.57 -7.09 13.85
CA PHE A 9 -11.27 -6.51 13.56
C PHE A 9 -10.95 -6.48 12.06
N ASN A 10 -11.23 -7.58 11.35
CA ASN A 10 -10.99 -7.66 9.90
C ASN A 10 -11.91 -6.71 9.13
N ALA A 11 -13.20 -6.63 9.50
CA ALA A 11 -14.14 -5.69 8.89
C ALA A 11 -13.72 -4.22 9.12
N MET A 12 -13.27 -3.89 10.34
CA MET A 12 -12.73 -2.56 10.65
C MET A 12 -11.47 -2.27 9.83
N SER A 13 -10.56 -3.24 9.71
CA SER A 13 -9.30 -3.06 8.98
C SER A 13 -9.52 -2.92 7.47
N ASP A 14 -10.49 -3.65 6.90
CA ASP A 14 -10.91 -3.49 5.51
C ASP A 14 -11.52 -2.11 5.25
N ALA A 15 -12.43 -1.67 6.13
CA ALA A 15 -13.04 -0.36 6.03
C ALA A 15 -11.99 0.76 6.18
N LEU A 16 -11.06 0.64 7.13
CA LEU A 16 -9.93 1.57 7.27
C LEU A 16 -9.10 1.67 5.99
N MET A 17 -8.92 0.57 5.27
CA MET A 17 -8.12 0.57 4.05
C MET A 17 -8.83 1.24 2.88
N LYS A 18 -10.16 1.09 2.76
CA LYS A 18 -10.94 1.52 1.59
C LYS A 18 -11.60 2.89 1.74
N GLU A 19 -12.12 3.18 2.92
CA GLU A 19 -12.94 4.37 3.17
C GLU A 19 -12.09 5.57 3.57
N ALA A 20 -12.58 6.77 3.29
CA ALA A 20 -11.94 8.02 3.74
C ALA A 20 -12.11 8.25 5.24
N GLU A 21 -13.19 7.75 5.83
CA GLU A 21 -13.47 7.83 7.26
C GLU A 21 -14.31 6.61 7.69
N ILE A 22 -14.01 6.08 8.86
CA ILE A 22 -14.84 5.09 9.56
C ILE A 22 -15.26 5.62 10.93
N THR A 23 -16.36 5.11 11.46
CA THR A 23 -16.82 5.47 12.81
C THR A 23 -16.56 4.33 13.79
N LEU A 24 -15.83 4.61 14.87
CA LEU A 24 -15.77 3.74 16.03
C LEU A 24 -16.77 4.21 17.10
N THR A 25 -17.81 3.43 17.33
CA THR A 25 -18.75 3.67 18.42
C THR A 25 -18.21 3.06 19.71
N SER A 26 -17.90 3.91 20.68
CA SER A 26 -17.49 3.52 22.03
C SER A 26 -18.70 3.59 22.95
N THR A 27 -19.01 2.46 23.61
CA THR A 27 -20.03 2.39 24.65
C THR A 27 -19.38 2.11 26.00
N ALA A 28 -19.87 2.78 27.05
CA ALA A 28 -19.45 2.56 28.42
C ALA A 28 -20.63 2.76 29.38
N SER A 29 -20.63 2.03 30.50
CA SER A 29 -21.49 2.34 31.63
C SER A 29 -20.69 3.21 32.60
N LEU A 30 -21.22 4.39 32.92
CA LEU A 30 -20.58 5.34 33.82
C LEU A 30 -21.23 5.30 35.20
N GLU A 31 -20.39 5.39 36.22
CA GLU A 31 -20.80 5.67 37.58
C GLU A 31 -20.29 7.07 37.95
N VAL A 32 -21.21 7.99 38.22
CA VAL A 32 -20.91 9.40 38.45
C VAL A 32 -21.33 9.81 39.85
N HIS A 33 -20.44 10.53 40.55
CA HIS A 33 -20.71 11.07 41.87
C HIS A 33 -20.79 12.59 41.82
N ALA A 34 -21.91 13.17 42.26
CA ALA A 34 -22.12 14.61 42.27
C ALA A 34 -22.95 15.02 43.49
N LEU A 35 -22.52 16.09 44.19
CA LEU A 35 -23.21 16.65 45.38
C LEU A 35 -23.51 15.61 46.47
N GLY A 36 -22.64 14.61 46.66
CA GLY A 36 -22.84 13.53 47.64
C GLY A 36 -23.84 12.45 47.21
N MET A 37 -24.30 12.48 45.96
CA MET A 37 -25.16 11.46 45.35
C MET A 37 -24.40 10.65 44.30
N SER A 38 -24.72 9.37 44.18
CA SER A 38 -24.17 8.46 43.17
C SER A 38 -25.24 8.15 42.12
N PHE A 39 -24.84 8.21 40.85
CA PHE A 39 -25.65 7.85 39.69
C PHE A 39 -24.94 6.71 38.97
N SER A 40 -25.52 5.51 39.02
CA SER A 40 -25.01 4.31 38.37
C SER A 40 -25.72 4.06 37.04
N ASP A 41 -25.15 3.18 36.21
CA ASP A 41 -25.74 2.70 34.95
C ASP A 41 -26.03 3.80 33.92
N LEU A 42 -25.26 4.89 33.96
CA LEU A 42 -25.37 5.94 32.96
C LEU A 42 -24.75 5.45 31.65
N SER A 43 -25.59 5.22 30.65
CA SER A 43 -25.12 4.86 29.32
C SER A 43 -24.34 6.02 28.71
N PHE A 44 -23.08 5.78 28.40
CA PHE A 44 -22.23 6.66 27.62
C PHE A 44 -22.00 6.03 26.27
N GLU A 45 -22.37 6.74 25.23
CA GLU A 45 -22.12 6.36 23.85
C GLU A 45 -21.43 7.52 23.16
N ARG A 46 -20.34 7.23 22.46
CA ARG A 46 -19.60 8.22 21.71
C ARG A 46 -19.12 7.64 20.40
N ASP A 47 -19.51 8.29 19.32
CA ASP A 47 -18.94 8.07 18.01
C ASP A 47 -17.61 8.82 17.88
N LEU A 48 -16.60 8.09 17.43
CA LEU A 48 -15.26 8.58 17.17
C LEU A 48 -14.99 8.39 15.67
N PRO A 49 -15.02 9.47 14.87
CA PRO A 49 -14.59 9.38 13.48
C PRO A 49 -13.08 9.13 13.42
N ILE A 50 -12.68 8.24 12.53
CA ILE A 50 -11.29 7.89 12.25
C ILE A 50 -11.08 7.97 10.75
N GLU A 51 -10.17 8.85 10.35
CA GLU A 51 -9.69 8.96 8.98
C GLU A 51 -9.07 7.62 8.53
N GLY A 52 -9.53 7.11 7.38
CA GLY A 52 -9.01 5.92 6.74
C GLY A 52 -7.94 6.24 5.70
N PHE A 53 -7.39 5.19 5.09
CA PHE A 53 -6.28 5.30 4.14
C PHE A 53 -6.73 5.60 2.70
N THR A 54 -8.03 5.45 2.39
CA THR A 54 -8.59 5.68 1.04
C THR A 54 -7.81 4.94 -0.07
N GLY A 55 -7.34 3.72 0.21
CA GLY A 55 -6.51 2.93 -0.71
C GLY A 55 -5.18 3.60 -1.12
N PHE A 56 -4.74 4.61 -0.37
CA PHE A 56 -3.61 5.49 -0.71
C PHE A 56 -3.81 6.26 -2.02
N SER A 57 -5.05 6.51 -2.45
CA SER A 57 -5.33 7.30 -3.65
C SER A 57 -5.35 8.81 -3.38
N ASP A 58 -5.49 9.23 -2.12
CA ASP A 58 -5.49 10.65 -1.74
C ASP A 58 -4.77 10.86 -0.40
N PRO A 59 -3.61 11.54 -0.37
CA PRO A 59 -2.87 12.03 -1.54
C PRO A 59 -2.28 10.88 -2.36
N GLU A 60 -2.20 11.07 -3.68
CA GLU A 60 -1.60 10.08 -4.57
C GLU A 60 -0.11 9.81 -4.23
N PRO A 61 0.37 8.56 -4.41
CA PRO A 61 1.79 8.23 -4.25
C PRO A 61 2.67 9.02 -5.23
N VAL A 62 3.84 9.46 -4.78
CA VAL A 62 4.82 10.16 -5.60
C VAL A 62 5.97 9.21 -5.95
N ILE A 63 6.23 8.99 -7.24
CA ILE A 63 7.35 8.15 -7.66
C ILE A 63 8.63 9.01 -7.72
N GLU A 64 9.54 8.74 -6.80
CA GLU A 64 10.84 9.43 -6.75
C GLU A 64 11.81 8.87 -7.78
N LYS A 65 11.81 7.55 -7.96
CA LYS A 65 12.74 6.86 -8.85
C LYS A 65 12.16 5.55 -9.36
N ILE A 66 12.36 5.26 -10.64
CA ILE A 66 12.23 3.92 -11.20
C ILE A 66 13.60 3.53 -11.76
N GLU A 67 14.07 2.33 -11.50
CA GLU A 67 15.34 1.85 -12.02
C GLU A 67 15.20 0.42 -12.53
N LEU A 68 15.36 0.23 -13.84
CA LEU A 68 15.45 -1.09 -14.44
C LEU A 68 16.88 -1.60 -14.26
N THR A 69 17.11 -2.33 -13.17
CA THR A 69 18.46 -2.70 -12.72
C THR A 69 19.04 -3.89 -13.48
N THR A 70 18.20 -4.90 -13.78
CA THR A 70 18.63 -6.17 -14.38
C THR A 70 17.73 -6.53 -15.54
N CYS A 71 18.33 -6.94 -16.66
CA CYS A 71 17.62 -7.46 -17.83
C CYS A 71 18.33 -8.71 -18.31
N THR A 72 17.66 -9.85 -18.14
CA THR A 72 18.13 -11.15 -18.63
C THR A 72 17.06 -11.76 -19.52
N SER A 73 17.36 -12.91 -20.13
CA SER A 73 16.36 -13.65 -20.91
C SER A 73 15.22 -14.24 -20.07
N SER A 74 15.38 -14.34 -18.74
CA SER A 74 14.39 -14.96 -17.85
C SER A 74 13.77 -13.99 -16.84
N GLU A 75 14.42 -12.87 -16.55
CA GLU A 75 14.00 -11.98 -15.47
C GLU A 75 14.37 -10.52 -15.77
N TYR A 76 13.45 -9.62 -15.40
CA TYR A 76 13.72 -8.20 -15.23
C TYR A 76 13.57 -7.81 -13.75
N LEU A 77 14.54 -7.04 -13.25
CA LEU A 77 14.47 -6.46 -11.91
C LEU A 77 14.30 -4.95 -11.96
N ILE A 78 13.27 -4.45 -11.30
CA ILE A 78 12.93 -3.02 -11.27
C ILE A 78 12.91 -2.54 -9.83
N ASN A 79 13.67 -1.51 -9.50
CA ASN A 79 13.54 -0.81 -8.23
C ASN A 79 12.61 0.38 -8.39
N ILE A 80 11.64 0.53 -7.48
CA ILE A 80 10.78 1.72 -7.42
C ILE A 80 10.90 2.33 -6.03
N ASN A 81 11.30 3.60 -6.00
CA ASN A 81 11.22 4.43 -4.81
C ASN A 81 9.97 5.28 -4.89
N VAL A 82 9.14 5.21 -3.87
CA VAL A 82 7.86 5.90 -3.80
C VAL A 82 7.70 6.58 -2.44
N THR A 83 7.28 7.83 -2.47
CA THR A 83 6.91 8.59 -1.29
C THR A 83 5.41 8.44 -1.09
N LEU A 84 5.03 7.86 0.04
CA LEU A 84 3.64 7.77 0.48
C LEU A 84 3.39 8.86 1.54
N ASN A 85 2.27 9.58 1.43
CA ASN A 85 1.86 10.52 2.46
C ASN A 85 0.55 10.05 3.09
N ASN A 86 0.67 9.39 4.23
CA ASN A 86 -0.46 8.92 4.99
C ASN A 86 -1.04 10.06 5.83
N THR A 87 -2.16 10.62 5.37
CA THR A 87 -2.88 11.70 6.04
C THR A 87 -3.75 11.21 7.20
N ALA A 88 -3.99 9.89 7.31
CA ALA A 88 -4.80 9.32 8.37
C ALA A 88 -4.16 9.50 9.76
N ARG A 89 -5.02 9.57 10.78
CA ARG A 89 -4.58 9.61 12.19
C ARG A 89 -3.96 8.29 12.68
N MET A 90 -4.04 7.24 11.88
CA MET A 90 -3.49 5.91 12.14
C MET A 90 -2.33 5.60 11.18
N GLY A 91 -1.33 4.88 11.69
CA GLY A 91 -0.21 4.35 10.90
C GLY A 91 -0.18 2.83 11.01
N LEU A 92 0.31 2.18 9.96
CA LEU A 92 0.59 0.75 9.91
C LEU A 92 2.10 0.51 10.09
N ASP A 93 2.57 0.66 11.32
CA ASP A 93 4.00 0.52 11.64
C ASP A 93 4.38 -0.96 11.80
N CYS A 94 5.61 -1.32 11.42
CA CYS A 94 6.20 -2.64 11.66
C CYS A 94 5.38 -3.84 11.11
N ILE A 95 4.65 -3.66 10.01
CA ILE A 95 3.85 -4.74 9.39
C ILE A 95 4.69 -5.73 8.55
N GLY A 96 6.01 -5.62 8.58
CA GLY A 96 6.93 -6.48 7.84
C GLY A 96 7.06 -6.11 6.37
N ALA A 97 7.83 -6.90 5.62
CA ALA A 97 8.00 -6.69 4.19
C ALA A 97 6.65 -6.91 3.48
N LEU A 98 6.15 -5.85 2.84
CA LEU A 98 4.99 -5.94 1.97
C LEU A 98 5.38 -6.68 0.69
N ASN A 99 4.76 -7.82 0.43
CA ASN A 99 4.94 -8.57 -0.82
C ASN A 99 3.68 -8.41 -1.68
N MET A 100 3.66 -7.37 -2.49
CA MET A 100 2.50 -6.97 -3.28
C MET A 100 2.60 -7.54 -4.70
N SER A 101 1.50 -7.54 -5.43
CA SER A 101 1.46 -7.81 -6.87
C SER A 101 1.53 -6.50 -7.64
N LEU A 102 2.24 -6.49 -8.76
CA LEU A 102 2.30 -5.36 -9.68
C LEU A 102 1.47 -5.66 -10.92
N TYR A 103 0.66 -4.68 -11.32
CA TYR A 103 -0.11 -4.71 -12.56
C TYR A 103 0.17 -3.48 -13.42
N TYR A 104 0.13 -3.69 -14.73
CA TYR A 104 0.05 -2.64 -15.73
C TYR A 104 -1.29 -2.75 -16.46
N GLY A 105 -2.19 -1.80 -16.22
CA GLY A 105 -3.59 -1.97 -16.61
C GLY A 105 -4.23 -3.18 -15.91
N GLN A 106 -4.50 -4.25 -16.65
CA GLN A 106 -5.00 -5.53 -16.12
C GLN A 106 -3.95 -6.65 -16.20
N ASP A 107 -2.80 -6.38 -16.80
CA ASP A 107 -1.76 -7.37 -17.01
C ASP A 107 -0.91 -7.50 -15.74
N TYR A 108 -0.82 -8.73 -15.21
CA TYR A 108 0.04 -9.03 -14.09
C TYR A 108 1.51 -9.00 -14.55
N LEU A 109 2.32 -8.20 -13.86
CA LEU A 109 3.73 -8.03 -14.19
C LEU A 109 4.66 -8.84 -13.28
N GLY A 110 4.25 -9.08 -12.03
CA GLY A 110 5.12 -9.74 -11.06
C GLY A 110 4.86 -9.30 -9.64
N TYR A 111 5.85 -9.54 -8.77
CA TYR A 111 5.77 -9.21 -7.35
C TYR A 111 6.60 -7.97 -7.03
N ALA A 112 6.09 -7.10 -6.16
CA ALA A 112 6.74 -5.93 -5.62
C ALA A 112 7.00 -6.15 -4.12
N VAL A 113 8.26 -6.37 -3.74
CA VAL A 113 8.67 -6.65 -2.36
C VAL A 113 9.30 -5.41 -1.73
N SER A 114 8.70 -4.93 -0.64
CA SER A 114 9.26 -3.83 0.15
C SER A 114 10.64 -4.20 0.69
N GLN A 115 11.60 -3.31 0.45
CA GLN A 115 12.98 -3.39 0.92
C GLN A 115 13.15 -2.77 2.32
N LYS A 116 12.08 -2.20 2.88
CA LYS A 116 12.08 -1.52 4.18
C LYS A 116 10.98 -2.10 5.10
N PRO A 117 11.11 -3.36 5.54
CA PRO A 117 10.07 -4.08 6.29
C PRO A 117 9.66 -3.44 7.61
N GLU A 118 10.53 -2.63 8.20
CA GLU A 118 10.32 -1.91 9.45
C GLU A 118 9.45 -0.66 9.30
N LEU A 119 9.41 -0.06 8.11
CA LEU A 119 8.74 1.21 7.88
C LEU A 119 7.22 1.04 7.82
N GLY A 120 6.72 -0.01 7.15
CA GLY A 120 5.27 -0.17 6.96
C GLY A 120 4.67 1.06 6.28
N ILE A 121 3.61 1.64 6.83
CA ILE A 121 3.01 2.90 6.37
C ILE A 121 2.73 3.78 7.60
N PRO A 122 3.74 4.50 8.12
CA PRO A 122 3.59 5.33 9.30
C PRO A 122 2.70 6.53 9.01
N ARG A 123 2.35 7.28 10.06
CA ARG A 123 1.64 8.56 9.89
C ARG A 123 2.56 9.59 9.22
N GLY A 124 2.00 10.36 8.30
CA GLY A 124 2.72 11.37 7.54
C GLY A 124 3.50 10.78 6.36
N VAL A 125 4.60 11.44 6.01
CA VAL A 125 5.40 11.11 4.83
C VAL A 125 6.33 9.93 5.12
N SER A 126 6.38 8.97 4.18
CA SER A 126 7.19 7.77 4.26
C SER A 126 7.79 7.39 2.91
N ASP A 127 9.11 7.28 2.87
CA ASP A 127 9.85 6.88 1.67
C ASP A 127 10.00 5.35 1.62
N GLN A 128 9.26 4.72 0.72
CA GLN A 128 9.29 3.29 0.47
C GLN A 128 10.21 2.94 -0.70
N ALA A 129 10.77 1.74 -0.66
CA ALA A 129 11.52 1.16 -1.76
C ALA A 129 11.00 -0.24 -2.02
N TYR A 130 10.64 -0.53 -3.27
CA TYR A 130 10.16 -1.83 -3.71
C TYR A 130 11.09 -2.41 -4.75
N LEU A 131 11.46 -3.67 -4.58
CA LEU A 131 12.10 -4.48 -5.62
C LEU A 131 11.00 -5.27 -6.33
N ILE A 132 10.90 -5.09 -7.63
CA ILE A 132 9.98 -5.81 -8.49
C ILE A 132 10.75 -6.85 -9.29
N THR A 133 10.20 -8.06 -9.29
CA THR A 133 10.67 -9.17 -10.13
C THR A 133 9.61 -9.47 -11.18
N VAL A 134 9.98 -9.37 -12.45
CA VAL A 134 9.15 -9.68 -13.62
C VAL A 134 9.75 -10.89 -14.33
N ASP A 135 8.93 -11.90 -14.62
CA ASP A 135 9.34 -13.05 -15.46
C ASP A 135 9.35 -12.63 -16.93
N ALA A 136 10.54 -12.64 -17.54
CA ALA A 136 10.72 -12.20 -18.93
C ALA A 136 10.14 -13.18 -19.96
N ASN A 137 9.82 -14.42 -19.55
CA ASN A 137 9.17 -15.40 -20.42
C ASN A 137 7.65 -15.17 -20.50
N ASP A 138 7.07 -14.62 -19.43
CA ASP A 138 5.62 -14.42 -19.32
C ASP A 138 5.20 -12.99 -19.69
N VAL A 139 6.09 -12.01 -19.53
CA VAL A 139 5.79 -10.59 -19.70
C VAL A 139 6.76 -9.93 -20.67
N SER A 140 6.22 -9.35 -21.74
CA SER A 140 6.99 -8.44 -22.60
C SER A 140 7.05 -7.05 -21.98
N ILE A 141 8.24 -6.64 -21.56
CA ILE A 141 8.45 -5.34 -20.90
C ILE A 141 8.42 -4.16 -21.89
N SER A 142 8.39 -4.42 -23.21
CA SER A 142 8.47 -3.39 -24.24
C SER A 142 7.28 -2.43 -24.22
N SER A 143 6.06 -2.94 -23.99
CA SER A 143 4.85 -2.12 -23.84
C SER A 143 4.94 -1.23 -22.61
N MET A 144 5.46 -1.75 -21.50
CA MET A 144 5.67 -0.98 -20.27
C MET A 144 6.69 0.15 -20.48
N VAL A 145 7.84 -0.14 -21.10
CA VAL A 145 8.87 0.85 -21.41
C VAL A 145 8.33 1.91 -22.38
N LEU A 146 7.63 1.50 -23.44
CA LEU A 146 7.02 2.41 -24.41
C LEU A 146 5.95 3.30 -23.79
N SER A 147 5.05 2.74 -22.99
CA SER A 147 4.00 3.52 -22.34
C SER A 147 4.59 4.47 -21.30
N ALA A 148 5.67 4.07 -20.62
CA ALA A 148 6.40 4.96 -19.74
C ALA A 148 7.01 6.11 -20.59
N LEU A 149 7.57 5.82 -21.77
CA LEU A 149 8.09 6.81 -22.75
C LEU A 149 7.06 7.84 -23.19
N THR A 150 5.80 7.46 -23.29
CA THR A 150 4.72 8.36 -23.69
C THR A 150 4.03 9.05 -22.51
N GLY A 151 4.46 8.80 -21.27
CA GLY A 151 3.86 9.39 -20.06
C GLY A 151 2.40 8.98 -19.87
N SER A 152 2.01 7.78 -20.33
CA SER A 152 0.62 7.32 -20.35
C SER A 152 0.37 6.10 -19.44
N THR A 153 1.33 5.78 -18.55
CA THR A 153 1.23 4.57 -17.71
C THR A 153 0.37 4.78 -16.48
N GLN A 154 -0.31 3.72 -16.08
CA GLN A 154 -0.85 3.58 -14.74
C GLN A 154 -0.46 2.20 -14.22
N PHE A 155 0.31 2.20 -13.15
CA PHE A 155 0.68 0.98 -12.43
C PHE A 155 -0.25 0.79 -11.25
N TYR A 156 -0.51 -0.46 -10.90
CA TYR A 156 -1.24 -0.80 -9.69
C TYR A 156 -0.38 -1.72 -8.82
N ILE A 157 -0.18 -1.31 -7.57
CA ILE A 157 0.43 -2.14 -6.54
C ILE A 157 -0.72 -2.69 -5.69
N VAL A 158 -1.01 -3.97 -5.85
CA VAL A 158 -2.20 -4.63 -5.31
C VAL A 158 -1.77 -5.66 -4.27
N GLY A 159 -2.45 -5.70 -3.12
CA GLY A 159 -2.09 -6.61 -2.04
C GLY A 159 -2.61 -8.04 -2.19
N ASN A 160 -3.17 -8.42 -3.35
CA ASN A 160 -3.81 -9.71 -3.62
C ASN A 160 -2.85 -10.92 -3.66
N ASN A 161 -1.70 -10.81 -3.00
CA ASN A 161 -0.72 -11.86 -2.85
C ASN A 161 -0.96 -12.61 -1.52
N PRO A 162 -1.03 -13.96 -1.51
CA PRO A 162 -1.20 -14.74 -0.27
C PRO A 162 -0.06 -14.52 0.75
N TYR A 163 1.09 -13.99 0.33
CA TYR A 163 2.24 -13.69 1.18
C TYR A 163 2.43 -12.19 1.46
N VAL A 164 1.37 -11.39 1.34
CA VAL A 164 1.42 -9.91 1.46
C VAL A 164 2.10 -9.39 2.73
N THR A 165 2.05 -10.15 3.82
CA THR A 165 2.78 -9.87 5.07
C THR A 165 3.08 -11.17 5.81
N THR A 166 4.08 -11.14 6.68
CA THR A 166 4.34 -12.19 7.68
C THR A 166 3.39 -12.13 8.88
N HIS A 167 2.61 -11.06 9.02
CA HIS A 167 1.70 -10.82 10.14
C HIS A 167 0.27 -11.24 9.76
N GLY A 168 -0.11 -12.47 10.11
CA GLY A 168 -1.39 -13.08 9.73
C GLY A 168 -2.63 -12.21 10.01
N GLN A 169 -2.62 -11.42 11.08
CA GLN A 169 -3.73 -10.52 11.44
C GLN A 169 -3.98 -9.39 10.43
N PHE A 170 -3.00 -9.06 9.59
CA PHE A 170 -3.11 -7.99 8.59
C PHE A 170 -3.29 -8.50 7.17
N VAL A 171 -3.24 -9.82 6.94
CA VAL A 171 -3.34 -10.40 5.59
C VAL A 171 -4.64 -9.99 4.90
N GLU A 172 -5.78 -10.06 5.58
CA GLU A 172 -7.08 -9.68 4.98
C GLU A 172 -7.12 -8.19 4.64
N ALA A 173 -6.70 -7.31 5.56
CA ALA A 173 -6.69 -5.87 5.32
C ALA A 173 -5.75 -5.48 4.17
N LEU A 174 -4.54 -6.04 4.17
CA LEU A 174 -3.55 -5.76 3.13
C LEU A 174 -3.94 -6.39 1.79
N SER A 175 -4.67 -7.51 1.77
CA SER A 175 -5.15 -8.13 0.53
C SER A 175 -6.09 -7.25 -0.29
N ASN A 176 -6.69 -6.26 0.36
CA ASN A 176 -7.60 -5.30 -0.23
C ASN A 176 -6.92 -4.01 -0.70
N VAL A 177 -5.61 -3.85 -0.46
CA VAL A 177 -4.86 -2.70 -0.96
C VAL A 177 -4.88 -2.71 -2.48
N ASN A 178 -5.27 -1.58 -3.07
CA ASN A 178 -5.20 -1.35 -4.50
C ASN A 178 -4.69 0.07 -4.73
N MET A 179 -3.37 0.20 -4.69
CA MET A 179 -2.70 1.48 -4.83
C MET A 179 -2.51 1.78 -6.31
N SER A 180 -3.08 2.87 -6.77
CA SER A 180 -2.83 3.37 -8.11
C SER A 180 -1.65 4.34 -8.12
N VAL A 181 -0.74 4.13 -9.08
CA VAL A 181 0.44 4.97 -9.24
C VAL A 181 0.39 5.60 -10.64
N PRO A 182 -0.07 6.86 -10.74
CA PRO A 182 -0.24 7.53 -12.03
C PRO A 182 1.09 7.97 -12.64
N SER A 183 1.15 8.00 -13.97
CA SER A 183 2.32 8.44 -14.75
C SER A 183 2.73 9.89 -14.52
N SER A 184 1.80 10.78 -14.14
CA SER A 184 2.13 12.17 -13.79
C SER A 184 3.04 12.26 -12.56
N SER A 185 2.90 11.32 -11.63
CA SER A 185 3.74 11.19 -10.43
C SER A 185 5.07 10.47 -10.68
N GLY A 186 5.26 9.94 -11.90
CA GLY A 186 6.41 9.14 -12.31
C GLY A 186 6.80 9.37 -13.77
N SER A 187 6.76 10.62 -14.20
CA SER A 187 7.32 11.02 -15.50
C SER A 187 8.76 10.49 -15.59
N LEU A 188 9.14 9.96 -16.75
CA LEU A 188 10.45 9.37 -17.03
C LEU A 188 11.68 10.27 -16.83
N THR A 189 11.53 11.48 -16.30
CA THR A 189 12.66 12.20 -15.69
C THR A 189 13.37 11.34 -14.63
N ASN A 190 12.67 10.35 -14.06
CA ASN A 190 13.15 9.56 -12.94
C ASN A 190 13.41 8.07 -13.29
N LEU A 191 13.38 7.68 -14.57
CA LEU A 191 13.71 6.30 -15.00
C LEU A 191 15.20 6.18 -15.31
N ASP A 192 15.88 5.32 -14.56
CA ASP A 192 17.24 4.88 -14.85
C ASP A 192 17.24 3.48 -15.47
N ILE A 193 18.09 3.29 -16.48
CA ILE A 193 18.31 1.99 -17.11
C ILE A 193 19.71 1.52 -16.73
N GLY A 194 19.76 0.41 -15.98
CA GLY A 194 21.00 -0.21 -15.55
C GLY A 194 21.83 -0.72 -16.73
N SER A 195 23.15 -0.85 -16.53
CA SER A 195 24.09 -1.22 -17.59
C SER A 195 23.86 -2.62 -18.19
N SER A 196 23.15 -3.51 -17.50
CA SER A 196 22.75 -4.82 -18.04
C SER A 196 21.57 -4.75 -19.00
N CYS A 197 20.89 -3.60 -19.07
CA CYS A 197 19.69 -3.40 -19.86
C CYS A 197 20.01 -2.61 -21.12
N ASN A 198 19.75 -3.20 -22.28
CA ASN A 198 19.91 -2.52 -23.56
C ASN A 198 18.55 -1.99 -24.02
N LEU A 199 18.39 -0.67 -24.04
CA LEU A 199 17.12 -0.03 -24.43
C LEU A 199 16.67 -0.44 -25.84
N LEU A 200 17.59 -0.64 -26.79
CA LEU A 200 17.24 -1.07 -28.15
C LEU A 200 16.68 -2.49 -28.17
N SER A 201 17.17 -3.40 -27.32
CA SER A 201 16.62 -4.75 -27.21
C SER A 201 15.32 -4.81 -26.40
N LEU A 202 15.06 -3.80 -25.57
CA LEU A 202 13.81 -3.69 -24.80
C LEU A 202 12.66 -3.10 -25.63
N LEU A 203 12.96 -2.45 -26.76
CA LEU A 203 11.99 -1.80 -27.65
C LEU A 203 11.73 -2.59 -28.95
N SER A 204 12.49 -3.66 -29.19
CA SER A 204 12.37 -4.56 -30.36
C SER A 204 11.42 -5.71 -30.10
#